data_AF-A0A938EZB9-F1
#
_entry.id   AF-A0A938EZB9-F1
#
_cell.length_a   1.000
_cell.length_b   1.000
_cell.length_c   1.000
_cell.angle_alpha   90.00
_cell.angle_beta   90.00
_cell.angle_gamma   90.00
#
_symmetry.space_group_name_H-M   'P 1'
#
loop_
_entity.id
_entity.type
_entity.pdbx_description
1 polymer ?
#
loop_
_entity_poly.entity_id
_entity_poly.type
_entity_poly.pdbx_seq_one_letter_code
_entity_poly.pdbx_strand_id
1 'polypeptide(L)'
;MISQQKVNLTAKIVDLIAFFLLLAVTILWTVWGTAEVFHEGWYQPYWHIIFYFIPFILIFSFATLAIFYPLIGGILIISGGLGYFILFIVRTIQRHAKLESSFFIVNAGIVFTGLVFIFLYILFRKTGVSEYRWFFFGKHLLFKRTAKIIIIATVSIILIVSIGSPMLVRNLTRVQLENFSEVKVQGNGIDATFSTEGPGWYYSNRAPLIFEGKEYAGLSYNEIALFGKELIGFEGKNYGKDYNGSSESIYYATQQDFDEYNMFRYIDFGGVELTKEIQDCWRLPSIDEYVRLLKYREKNAGGFFDTQEGKAYYYVTPDKDAPIWAPEEMVIYYWTSTSADDTEAYDITYSGQVRKISKITKQDYRGYRAVRTSKISQDLVKMELERIVIDNISEMPVILLKETGGRRYLPIWIGISEAYSIAMALSEVKTIRPMTHDLMLGTLQELKINIESIEINQIILDTYFALINLRLSDGTLVQI
;
A
#
# COMPACT_ATOMS: atom_id res chain seq x y z
N MET A 1 -2.20 -66.14 -14.54
CA MET A 1 -1.81 -65.13 -15.55
C MET A 1 -2.75 -63.91 -15.58
N ILE A 2 -4.08 -64.06 -15.67
CA ILE A 2 -5.03 -62.92 -15.72
C ILE A 2 -4.99 -62.04 -14.46
N SER A 3 -4.81 -62.62 -13.26
CA SER A 3 -4.69 -61.87 -12.01
C SER A 3 -3.43 -61.00 -11.94
N GLN A 4 -2.27 -61.53 -12.33
CA GLN A 4 -1.01 -60.78 -12.40
C GLN A 4 -1.03 -59.67 -13.45
N GLN A 5 -1.70 -59.88 -14.59
CA GLN A 5 -1.81 -58.86 -15.64
C GLN A 5 -2.70 -57.68 -15.21
N LYS A 6 -3.83 -57.94 -14.54
CA LYS A 6 -4.68 -56.89 -13.96
C LYS A 6 -3.95 -56.09 -12.88
N VAL A 7 -3.23 -56.79 -11.99
CA VAL A 7 -2.41 -56.20 -10.94
C VAL A 7 -1.31 -55.29 -11.52
N ASN A 8 -0.65 -55.71 -12.60
CA ASN A 8 0.36 -54.91 -13.30
C ASN A 8 -0.24 -53.67 -13.96
N LEU A 9 -1.48 -53.74 -14.46
CA LEU A 9 -2.18 -52.57 -15.01
C LEU A 9 -2.54 -51.57 -13.91
N THR A 10 -3.07 -52.04 -12.77
CA THR A 10 -3.38 -51.19 -11.62
C THR A 10 -2.14 -50.46 -11.10
N ALA A 11 -1.00 -51.16 -10.93
CA ALA A 11 0.25 -50.55 -10.49
C ALA A 11 0.73 -49.42 -11.41
N LYS A 12 0.61 -49.62 -12.73
CA LYS A 12 0.97 -48.59 -13.74
C LYS A 12 0.09 -47.36 -13.66
N ILE A 13 -1.21 -47.57 -13.53
CA ILE A 13 -2.18 -46.48 -13.42
C ILE A 13 -1.88 -45.67 -12.15
N VAL A 14 -1.64 -46.35 -11.02
CA VAL A 14 -1.30 -45.69 -9.75
C VAL A 14 0.03 -44.95 -9.83
N ASP A 15 1.07 -45.52 -10.46
CA ASP A 15 2.36 -44.81 -10.66
C ASP A 15 2.22 -43.57 -11.56
N LEU A 16 1.40 -43.65 -12.60
CA LEU A 16 1.11 -42.52 -13.47
C LEU A 16 0.35 -41.42 -12.73
N ILE A 17 -0.67 -41.80 -11.95
CA ILE A 17 -1.41 -40.88 -11.07
C ILE A 17 -0.46 -40.24 -10.06
N ALA A 18 0.40 -41.03 -9.40
CA ALA A 18 1.37 -40.55 -8.44
C ALA A 18 2.32 -39.51 -9.07
N PHE A 19 2.80 -39.78 -10.29
CA PHE A 19 3.66 -38.87 -11.02
C PHE A 19 2.95 -37.56 -11.40
N PHE A 20 1.72 -37.61 -11.92
CA PHE A 20 0.99 -36.40 -12.28
C PHE A 20 0.57 -35.56 -11.07
N LEU A 21 0.18 -36.20 -9.96
CA LEU A 21 -0.07 -35.50 -8.70
C LEU A 21 1.18 -34.83 -8.18
N LEU A 22 2.32 -35.53 -8.22
CA LEU A 22 3.60 -34.99 -7.82
C LEU A 22 4.00 -33.79 -8.68
N LEU A 23 3.87 -33.91 -10.00
CA LEU A 23 4.10 -32.84 -10.95
C LEU A 23 3.20 -31.64 -10.67
N ALA A 24 1.89 -31.86 -10.45
CA ALA A 24 0.93 -30.80 -10.15
C ALA A 24 1.28 -30.06 -8.85
N VAL A 25 1.63 -30.79 -7.78
CA VAL A 25 2.08 -30.21 -6.52
C VAL A 25 3.37 -29.42 -6.73
N THR A 26 4.37 -29.97 -7.42
CA THR A 26 5.62 -29.25 -7.70
C THR A 26 5.39 -27.99 -8.53
N ILE A 27 4.52 -28.04 -9.55
CA ILE A 27 4.12 -26.89 -10.36
C ILE A 27 3.50 -25.81 -9.47
N LEU A 28 2.52 -26.16 -8.63
CA LEU A 28 1.84 -25.21 -7.75
C LEU A 28 2.85 -24.44 -6.88
N TRP A 29 3.79 -25.14 -6.26
CA TRP A 29 4.81 -24.53 -5.41
C TRP A 29 5.89 -23.78 -6.19
N THR A 30 6.17 -24.20 -7.42
CA THR A 30 7.05 -23.44 -8.33
C THR A 30 6.40 -22.11 -8.69
N VAL A 31 5.12 -22.12 -9.08
CA VAL A 31 4.36 -20.93 -9.44
C VAL A 31 4.23 -20.01 -8.23
N TRP A 32 3.83 -20.53 -7.08
CA TRP A 32 3.72 -19.76 -5.84
C TRP A 32 5.06 -19.15 -5.45
N GLY A 33 6.13 -19.96 -5.34
CA GLY A 33 7.45 -19.45 -4.95
C GLY A 33 7.98 -18.41 -5.92
N THR A 34 7.78 -18.61 -7.23
CA THR A 34 8.14 -17.61 -8.24
C THR A 34 7.35 -16.31 -8.04
N ALA A 35 6.03 -16.38 -7.88
CA ALA A 35 5.19 -15.20 -7.68
C ALA A 35 5.55 -14.42 -6.40
N GLU A 36 5.76 -15.12 -5.28
CA GLU A 36 6.11 -14.50 -3.99
C GLU A 36 7.48 -13.81 -4.02
N VAL A 37 8.47 -14.35 -4.76
CA VAL A 37 9.74 -13.63 -4.97
C VAL A 37 9.50 -12.24 -5.54
N PHE A 38 8.55 -12.09 -6.46
CA PHE A 38 8.26 -10.80 -7.07
C PHE A 38 7.30 -9.93 -6.23
N HIS A 39 6.43 -10.55 -5.44
CA HIS A 39 5.44 -9.87 -4.61
C HIS A 39 5.88 -9.53 -3.19
N GLU A 40 6.94 -10.17 -2.68
CA GLU A 40 7.48 -9.95 -1.33
C GLU A 40 9.03 -9.92 -1.28
N GLY A 41 9.72 -10.44 -2.29
CA GLY A 41 11.18 -10.63 -2.26
C GLY A 41 12.02 -9.65 -3.09
N TRP A 42 11.40 -8.84 -3.95
CA TRP A 42 12.12 -8.12 -5.01
C TRP A 42 13.07 -7.01 -4.54
N TYR A 43 12.79 -6.41 -3.38
CA TYR A 43 13.62 -5.38 -2.77
C TYR A 43 14.69 -5.98 -1.83
N GLN A 44 14.63 -7.28 -1.54
CA GLN A 44 15.57 -7.94 -0.65
C GLN A 44 16.86 -8.32 -1.39
N PRO A 45 17.99 -8.47 -0.67
CA PRO A 45 19.22 -9.03 -1.22
C PRO A 45 18.98 -10.40 -1.87
N TYR A 46 19.76 -10.72 -2.89
CA TYR A 46 19.61 -11.95 -3.69
C TYR A 46 19.59 -13.26 -2.87
N TRP A 47 20.27 -13.31 -1.72
CA TRP A 47 20.20 -14.48 -0.83
C TRP A 47 18.82 -14.70 -0.21
N HIS A 48 18.02 -13.64 0.00
CA HIS A 48 16.67 -13.77 0.54
C HIS A 48 15.68 -14.40 -0.44
N ILE A 49 15.93 -14.26 -1.74
CA ILE A 49 15.10 -14.86 -2.80
C ILE A 49 14.99 -16.38 -2.61
N ILE A 50 16.04 -17.02 -2.08
CA ILE A 50 16.05 -18.48 -1.88
C ILE A 50 14.97 -18.96 -0.91
N PHE A 51 14.56 -18.12 0.06
CA PHE A 51 13.56 -18.49 1.07
C PHE A 51 12.19 -18.76 0.45
N TYR A 52 11.81 -17.99 -0.57
CA TYR A 52 10.55 -18.17 -1.30
C TYR A 52 10.55 -19.46 -2.14
N PHE A 53 11.73 -19.94 -2.54
CA PHE A 53 11.88 -21.22 -3.21
C PHE A 53 12.02 -22.42 -2.26
N ILE A 54 12.15 -22.24 -0.94
CA ILE A 54 12.31 -23.36 0.01
C ILE A 54 11.17 -24.38 -0.12
N PRO A 55 9.87 -24.00 -0.14
CA PRO A 55 8.80 -24.99 -0.26
C PRO A 55 8.91 -25.80 -1.55
N PHE A 56 9.25 -25.16 -2.66
CA PHE A 56 9.52 -25.83 -3.93
C PHE A 56 10.73 -26.78 -3.80
N ILE A 57 11.86 -26.33 -3.27
CA ILE A 57 13.09 -27.13 -3.12
C ILE A 57 12.82 -28.36 -2.24
N LEU A 58 12.10 -28.20 -1.13
CA LEU A 58 11.74 -29.30 -0.23
C LEU A 58 10.83 -30.31 -0.94
N ILE A 59 9.76 -29.84 -1.57
CA ILE A 59 8.82 -30.70 -2.28
C ILE A 59 9.48 -31.40 -3.46
N PHE A 60 10.33 -30.72 -4.22
CA PHE A 60 11.11 -31.30 -5.30
C PHE A 60 12.12 -32.35 -4.79
N SER A 61 12.73 -32.11 -3.63
CA SER A 61 13.64 -33.07 -2.98
C SER A 61 12.88 -34.31 -2.50
N PHE A 62 11.72 -34.13 -1.84
CA PHE A 62 10.86 -35.23 -1.41
C PHE A 62 10.26 -35.98 -2.59
N ALA A 63 9.91 -35.28 -3.67
CA ALA A 63 9.47 -35.84 -4.95
C ALA A 63 10.54 -36.76 -5.54
N THR A 64 11.78 -36.28 -5.59
CA THR A 64 12.93 -37.07 -6.05
C THR A 64 13.08 -38.32 -5.20
N LEU A 65 13.05 -38.19 -3.87
CA LEU A 65 13.11 -39.32 -2.95
C LEU A 65 11.92 -40.28 -3.13
N ALA A 66 10.70 -39.80 -3.37
CA ALA A 66 9.51 -40.62 -3.58
C ALA A 66 9.58 -41.44 -4.87
N ILE A 67 10.21 -40.91 -5.92
CA ILE A 67 10.46 -41.63 -7.18
C ILE A 67 11.42 -42.81 -6.98
N PHE A 68 12.42 -42.69 -6.08
CA PHE A 68 13.36 -43.77 -5.78
C PHE A 68 12.91 -44.70 -4.66
N TYR A 69 12.27 -44.13 -3.64
CA TYR A 69 11.86 -44.73 -2.37
C TYR A 69 10.45 -44.23 -1.98
N PRO A 70 9.38 -44.80 -2.57
CA PRO A 70 8.00 -44.32 -2.43
C PRO A 70 7.51 -44.26 -0.98
N LEU A 71 7.92 -45.20 -0.12
CA LEU A 71 7.55 -45.16 1.30
C LEU A 71 8.16 -43.94 2.00
N ILE A 72 9.48 -43.77 1.90
CA ILE A 72 10.21 -42.69 2.57
C ILE A 72 9.76 -41.34 2.01
N GLY A 73 9.72 -41.21 0.69
CA GLY A 73 9.26 -39.97 0.05
C GLY A 73 7.79 -39.66 0.34
N GLY A 74 6.91 -40.66 0.34
CA GLY A 74 5.50 -40.49 0.71
C GLY A 74 5.32 -39.99 2.14
N ILE A 75 6.07 -40.56 3.10
CA ILE A 75 6.09 -40.09 4.50
C ILE A 75 6.61 -38.65 4.56
N LEU A 76 7.71 -38.32 3.89
CA LEU A 76 8.30 -36.98 3.90
C LEU A 76 7.37 -35.92 3.29
N ILE A 77 6.65 -36.25 2.21
CA ILE A 77 5.65 -35.37 1.60
C ILE A 77 4.52 -35.08 2.60
N ILE A 78 4.00 -36.09 3.28
CA ILE A 78 2.94 -35.92 4.29
C ILE A 78 3.45 -35.11 5.48
N SER A 79 4.60 -35.50 6.06
CA SER A 79 5.17 -34.83 7.23
C SER A 79 5.53 -33.37 6.93
N GLY A 80 6.11 -33.09 5.76
CA GLY A 80 6.40 -31.73 5.30
C GLY A 80 5.13 -30.91 5.09
N GLY A 81 4.12 -31.48 4.45
CA GLY A 81 2.82 -30.83 4.24
C GLY A 81 2.11 -30.51 5.55
N LEU A 82 2.03 -31.46 6.48
CA LEU A 82 1.41 -31.26 7.80
C LEU A 82 2.21 -30.28 8.66
N GLY A 83 3.53 -30.36 8.65
CA GLY A 83 4.40 -29.43 9.37
C GLY A 83 4.19 -27.98 8.91
N TYR A 84 4.19 -27.76 7.59
CA TYR A 84 3.89 -26.44 7.01
C TYR A 84 2.47 -25.96 7.38
N PHE A 85 1.48 -26.86 7.35
CA PHE A 85 0.09 -26.54 7.71
C PHE A 85 -0.05 -26.07 9.15
N ILE A 86 0.58 -26.79 10.09
CA ILE A 86 0.55 -26.45 11.51
C ILE A 86 1.19 -25.08 11.72
N LEU A 87 2.38 -24.84 11.13
CA LEU A 87 3.06 -23.54 11.22
C LEU A 87 2.19 -22.41 10.67
N PHE A 88 1.50 -22.65 9.56
CA PHE A 88 0.60 -21.67 8.96
C PHE A 88 -0.62 -21.38 9.84
N ILE A 89 -1.28 -22.39 10.40
CA ILE A 89 -2.42 -22.21 11.33
C ILE A 89 -1.98 -21.40 12.55
N VAL A 90 -0.87 -21.79 13.18
CA VAL A 90 -0.34 -21.08 14.35
C VAL A 90 -0.08 -19.61 14.00
N ARG A 91 0.56 -19.34 12.86
CA ARG A 91 0.85 -17.96 12.41
C ARG A 91 -0.41 -17.17 12.07
N THR A 92 -1.43 -17.82 11.51
CA THR A 92 -2.72 -17.21 11.16
C THR A 92 -3.50 -16.82 12.42
N ILE A 93 -3.54 -17.70 13.41
CA ILE A 93 -4.17 -17.45 14.72
C ILE A 93 -3.45 -16.30 15.44
N GLN A 94 -2.11 -16.32 15.48
CA GLN A 94 -1.32 -15.23 16.08
C GLN A 94 -1.62 -13.88 15.43
N ARG A 95 -1.88 -13.86 14.11
CA ARG A 95 -2.21 -12.66 13.34
C ARG A 95 -3.69 -12.27 13.35
N HIS A 96 -4.54 -13.00 14.08
CA HIS A 96 -6.00 -12.79 14.13
C HIS A 96 -6.63 -12.74 12.72
N ALA A 97 -6.06 -13.45 11.75
CA ALA A 97 -6.52 -13.46 10.37
C ALA A 97 -7.50 -14.62 10.12
N LYS A 98 -8.40 -14.46 9.14
CA LYS A 98 -9.31 -15.54 8.72
C LYS A 98 -8.53 -16.63 7.99
N LEU A 99 -8.85 -17.89 8.30
CA LEU A 99 -8.34 -19.05 7.56
C LEU A 99 -9.08 -19.18 6.23
N GLU A 100 -8.35 -19.11 5.12
CA GLU A 100 -8.95 -19.34 3.80
C GLU A 100 -9.11 -20.83 3.49
N SER A 101 -10.23 -21.19 2.85
CA SER A 101 -10.55 -22.56 2.43
C SER A 101 -9.58 -23.12 1.38
N SER A 102 -9.00 -22.24 0.56
CA SER A 102 -7.99 -22.56 -0.46
C SER A 102 -6.79 -23.32 0.12
N PHE A 103 -6.31 -22.93 1.30
CA PHE A 103 -5.17 -23.56 1.96
C PHE A 103 -5.44 -25.00 2.39
N PHE A 104 -6.66 -25.30 2.86
CA PHE A 104 -7.03 -26.66 3.23
C PHE A 104 -7.02 -27.59 2.01
N ILE A 105 -7.48 -27.09 0.86
CA ILE A 105 -7.49 -27.85 -0.41
C ILE A 105 -6.07 -28.16 -0.86
N VAL A 106 -5.18 -27.15 -0.84
CA VAL A 106 -3.76 -27.33 -1.22
C VAL A 106 -3.10 -28.36 -0.29
N ASN A 107 -3.33 -28.25 1.02
CA ASN A 107 -2.72 -29.18 1.97
C ASN A 107 -3.25 -30.62 1.82
N ALA A 108 -4.57 -30.76 1.64
CA ALA A 108 -5.19 -32.06 1.36
C ALA A 108 -4.59 -32.70 0.10
N GLY A 109 -4.31 -31.91 -0.94
CA GLY A 109 -3.62 -32.38 -2.15
C GLY A 109 -2.21 -32.92 -1.89
N ILE A 110 -1.44 -32.26 -1.02
CA ILE A 110 -0.08 -32.72 -0.64
C ILE A 110 -0.16 -34.04 0.14
N VAL A 111 -1.01 -34.10 1.15
CA VAL A 111 -1.20 -35.31 1.97
C VAL A 111 -1.68 -36.46 1.10
N PHE A 112 -2.66 -36.22 0.22
CA PHE A 112 -3.17 -37.21 -0.72
C PHE A 112 -2.06 -37.72 -1.65
N THR A 113 -1.22 -36.83 -2.18
CA THR A 113 -0.06 -37.21 -3.01
C THR A 113 0.86 -38.17 -2.26
N GLY A 114 1.23 -37.85 -1.01
CA GLY A 114 2.08 -38.74 -0.21
C GLY A 114 1.41 -40.09 0.11
N LEU A 115 0.09 -40.10 0.38
CA LEU A 115 -0.67 -41.34 0.59
C LEU A 115 -0.67 -42.23 -0.66
N VAL A 116 -0.76 -41.65 -1.86
CA VAL A 116 -0.66 -42.41 -3.12
C VAL A 116 0.70 -43.08 -3.26
N PHE A 117 1.80 -42.43 -2.85
CA PHE A 117 3.14 -43.05 -2.86
C PHE A 117 3.29 -44.18 -1.84
N ILE A 118 2.70 -44.03 -0.65
CA ILE A 118 2.67 -45.12 0.36
C ILE A 118 1.81 -46.28 -0.15
N PHE A 119 0.65 -46.00 -0.74
CA PHE A 119 -0.21 -47.02 -1.33
C PHE A 119 0.50 -47.75 -2.47
N LEU A 120 1.21 -47.02 -3.32
CA LEU A 120 2.04 -47.57 -4.38
C LEU A 120 3.11 -48.53 -3.82
N TYR A 121 3.78 -48.17 -2.72
CA TYR A 121 4.71 -49.06 -2.01
C TYR A 121 4.03 -50.34 -1.51
N ILE A 122 2.86 -50.23 -0.87
CA ILE A 122 2.11 -51.39 -0.34
C ILE A 122 1.68 -52.31 -1.50
N LEU A 123 1.22 -51.73 -2.60
CA LEU A 123 0.82 -52.46 -3.80
C LEU A 123 2.02 -53.19 -4.41
N PHE A 124 3.20 -52.57 -4.49
CA PHE A 124 4.41 -53.27 -4.93
C PHE A 124 4.80 -54.44 -4.01
N ARG A 125 4.69 -54.27 -2.68
CA ARG A 125 5.00 -55.34 -1.73
C ARG A 125 4.03 -56.53 -1.83
N LYS A 126 2.72 -56.26 -1.96
CA LYS A 126 1.67 -57.30 -2.03
C LYS A 126 1.74 -58.15 -3.29
N THR A 127 2.25 -57.57 -4.37
CA THR A 127 2.19 -58.20 -5.70
C THR A 127 3.35 -59.14 -5.96
N GLY A 128 4.25 -59.30 -4.98
CA GLY A 128 5.40 -60.22 -5.07
C GLY A 128 6.39 -59.84 -6.17
N VAL A 129 6.26 -58.62 -6.72
CA VAL A 129 7.25 -58.04 -7.62
C VAL A 129 8.47 -57.73 -6.76
N SER A 130 9.34 -58.73 -6.59
CA SER A 130 10.45 -58.74 -5.63
C SER A 130 11.54 -57.72 -5.94
N GLU A 131 11.42 -57.03 -7.06
CA GLU A 131 12.27 -55.93 -7.43
C GLU A 131 11.40 -54.69 -7.62
N TYR A 132 11.87 -53.57 -7.08
CA TYR A 132 11.50 -52.21 -7.47
C TYR A 132 11.64 -51.91 -9.00
N ARG A 133 11.71 -52.93 -9.89
CA ARG A 133 12.27 -52.90 -11.25
C ARG A 133 11.30 -53.10 -12.43
N TRP A 134 10.00 -53.29 -12.26
CA TRP A 134 9.09 -53.39 -13.43
C TRP A 134 7.79 -52.62 -13.15
N PHE A 135 7.46 -51.51 -13.83
CA PHE A 135 7.25 -51.29 -15.26
C PHE A 135 7.57 -49.83 -15.66
N PHE A 136 7.95 -49.46 -16.89
CA PHE A 136 7.93 -50.14 -18.19
C PHE A 136 9.35 -50.51 -18.65
N PHE A 137 9.61 -51.74 -19.10
CA PHE A 137 10.81 -52.28 -19.79
C PHE A 137 12.22 -52.09 -19.17
N GLY A 138 12.82 -53.23 -18.74
CA GLY A 138 14.24 -53.67 -18.61
C GLY A 138 15.42 -52.68 -18.50
N LYS A 139 16.46 -53.02 -17.68
CA LYS A 139 17.82 -52.43 -17.47
C LYS A 139 17.99 -50.88 -17.45
N HIS A 140 16.96 -50.09 -17.75
CA HIS A 140 16.92 -48.63 -17.89
C HIS A 140 16.07 -47.97 -16.79
N LEU A 141 15.95 -48.60 -15.61
CA LEU A 141 15.13 -48.08 -14.51
C LEU A 141 15.63 -46.72 -14.01
N LEU A 142 16.96 -46.58 -13.85
CA LEU A 142 17.57 -45.30 -13.49
C LEU A 142 17.25 -44.25 -14.54
N PHE A 143 17.44 -44.55 -15.83
CA PHE A 143 17.11 -43.64 -16.93
C PHE A 143 15.67 -43.13 -16.87
N LYS A 144 14.69 -43.97 -16.52
CA LYS A 144 13.27 -43.58 -16.45
C LYS A 144 12.91 -42.77 -15.21
N ARG A 145 13.49 -43.10 -14.06
CA ARG A 145 13.38 -42.29 -12.83
C ARG A 145 14.02 -40.92 -13.05
N THR A 146 15.21 -40.91 -13.64
CA THR A 146 15.91 -39.71 -14.07
C THR A 146 15.07 -38.93 -15.09
N ALA A 147 14.40 -39.58 -16.05
CA ALA A 147 13.52 -38.89 -17.00
C ALA A 147 12.33 -38.20 -16.31
N LYS A 148 11.67 -38.85 -15.32
CA LYS A 148 10.61 -38.21 -14.51
C LYS A 148 11.12 -36.97 -13.79
N ILE A 149 12.31 -37.06 -13.18
CA ILE A 149 12.95 -35.92 -12.48
C ILE A 149 13.30 -34.81 -13.48
N ILE A 150 13.87 -35.16 -14.64
CA ILE A 150 14.16 -34.21 -15.70
C ILE A 150 12.89 -33.52 -16.18
N ILE A 151 11.78 -34.24 -16.35
CA ILE A 151 10.50 -33.64 -16.75
C ILE A 151 10.04 -32.64 -15.69
N ILE A 152 9.99 -33.02 -14.41
CA ILE A 152 9.59 -32.12 -13.32
C ILE A 152 10.50 -30.89 -13.28
N ALA A 153 11.82 -31.10 -13.32
CA ALA A 153 12.81 -30.02 -13.30
C ALA A 153 12.67 -29.09 -14.51
N THR A 154 12.50 -29.64 -15.71
CA THR A 154 12.36 -28.88 -16.95
C THR A 154 11.09 -28.05 -16.94
N VAL A 155 9.95 -28.63 -16.52
CA VAL A 155 8.68 -27.91 -16.39
C VAL A 155 8.82 -26.80 -15.35
N SER A 156 9.42 -27.07 -14.19
CA SER A 156 9.65 -26.04 -13.17
C SER A 156 10.55 -24.91 -13.67
N ILE A 157 11.65 -25.21 -14.39
CA ILE A 157 12.53 -24.19 -14.98
C ILE A 157 11.77 -23.36 -16.01
N ILE A 158 10.98 -23.98 -16.90
CA ILE A 158 10.15 -23.27 -17.88
C ILE A 158 9.17 -22.35 -17.17
N LEU A 159 8.54 -22.80 -16.08
CA LEU A 159 7.61 -21.98 -15.30
C LEU A 159 8.31 -20.80 -14.61
N ILE A 160 9.47 -21.04 -13.98
CA ILE A 160 10.28 -19.97 -13.36
C ILE A 160 10.66 -18.93 -14.41
N VAL A 161 11.10 -19.34 -15.60
CA VAL A 161 11.49 -18.41 -16.66
C VAL A 161 10.29 -17.71 -17.27
N SER A 162 9.20 -18.41 -17.57
CA SER A 162 8.02 -17.83 -18.23
C SER A 162 7.24 -16.89 -17.32
N ILE A 163 7.08 -17.21 -16.04
CA ILE A 163 6.42 -16.37 -15.04
C ILE A 163 7.38 -15.30 -14.53
N GLY A 164 8.64 -15.66 -14.30
CA GLY A 164 9.61 -14.77 -13.69
C GLY A 164 10.19 -13.74 -14.65
N SER A 165 10.36 -14.04 -15.95
CA SER A 165 10.97 -13.06 -16.87
C SER A 165 10.14 -11.79 -17.07
N PRO A 166 8.80 -11.82 -17.24
CA PRO A 166 8.00 -10.59 -17.31
C PRO A 166 8.08 -9.78 -16.01
N MET A 167 8.05 -10.44 -14.86
CA MET A 167 8.13 -9.78 -13.56
C MET A 167 9.53 -9.22 -13.28
N LEU A 168 10.58 -9.90 -13.76
CA LEU A 168 11.96 -9.40 -13.70
C LEU A 168 12.13 -8.16 -14.58
N VAL A 169 11.62 -8.18 -15.82
CA VAL A 169 11.63 -7.00 -16.69
C VAL A 169 10.86 -5.86 -16.03
N ARG A 170 9.70 -6.15 -15.45
CA ARG A 170 8.91 -5.17 -14.69
C ARG A 170 9.76 -4.53 -13.59
N ASN A 171 10.41 -5.31 -12.73
CA ASN A 171 11.26 -4.79 -11.66
C ASN A 171 12.49 -4.02 -12.15
N LEU A 172 13.17 -4.51 -13.19
CA LEU A 172 14.37 -3.88 -13.76
C LEU A 172 14.06 -2.57 -14.49
N THR A 173 12.81 -2.36 -14.91
CA THR A 173 12.38 -1.15 -15.62
C THR A 173 11.59 -0.18 -14.75
N ARG A 174 11.54 -0.41 -13.42
CA ARG A 174 10.89 0.51 -12.49
C ARG A 174 11.62 1.83 -12.41
N VAL A 175 10.84 2.89 -12.30
CA VAL A 175 11.37 4.22 -12.02
C VAL A 175 11.48 4.38 -10.51
N GLN A 176 12.71 4.51 -10.03
CA GLN A 176 12.99 4.84 -8.63
C GLN A 176 12.93 6.35 -8.42
N LEU A 177 12.65 6.75 -7.19
CA LEU A 177 12.77 8.15 -6.78
C LEU A 177 14.24 8.53 -6.62
N GLU A 178 14.63 9.68 -7.16
CA GLU A 178 15.95 10.26 -6.90
C GLU A 178 16.09 10.75 -5.45
N ASN A 179 14.97 11.18 -4.85
CA ASN A 179 14.86 11.51 -3.45
C ASN A 179 13.40 11.32 -2.98
N PHE A 180 13.23 11.13 -1.68
CA PHE A 180 11.93 11.02 -1.03
C PHE A 180 11.47 12.36 -0.47
N SER A 181 11.77 13.47 -1.16
CA SER A 181 11.22 14.77 -0.78
C SER A 181 9.73 14.85 -1.12
N GLU A 182 9.07 15.98 -0.85
CA GLU A 182 7.68 16.15 -1.27
C GLU A 182 7.56 15.95 -2.78
N VAL A 183 6.61 15.11 -3.19
CA VAL A 183 6.39 14.83 -4.62
C VAL A 183 4.98 15.20 -5.03
N LYS A 184 4.89 16.08 -6.04
CA LYS A 184 3.65 16.43 -6.71
C LYS A 184 3.26 15.35 -7.72
N VAL A 185 2.00 14.94 -7.66
CA VAL A 185 1.44 13.90 -8.50
C VAL A 185 0.16 14.42 -9.11
N GLN A 186 0.16 14.47 -10.43
CA GLN A 186 -1.01 14.81 -11.21
C GLN A 186 -1.53 13.55 -11.89
N GLY A 187 -2.85 13.35 -11.83
CA GLY A 187 -3.48 12.15 -12.35
C GLY A 187 -4.99 12.29 -12.46
N ASN A 188 -5.52 12.00 -13.64
CA ASN A 188 -6.95 11.96 -13.95
C ASN A 188 -7.79 13.10 -13.32
N GLY A 189 -7.32 14.35 -13.39
CA GLY A 189 -8.03 15.54 -12.86
C GLY A 189 -7.81 15.85 -11.38
N ILE A 190 -6.84 15.20 -10.73
CA ILE A 190 -6.40 15.49 -9.36
C ILE A 190 -4.94 15.93 -9.39
N ASP A 191 -4.61 16.91 -8.54
CA ASP A 191 -3.23 17.30 -8.21
C ASP A 191 -3.03 17.16 -6.70
N ALA A 192 -2.07 16.34 -6.31
CA ALA A 192 -1.80 16.02 -4.92
C ALA A 192 -0.30 16.03 -4.64
N THR A 193 0.09 16.68 -3.56
CA THR A 193 1.47 16.66 -3.06
C THR A 193 1.55 15.63 -1.94
N PHE A 194 2.35 14.60 -2.14
CA PHE A 194 2.58 13.61 -1.10
C PHE A 194 3.75 14.00 -0.22
N SER A 195 3.67 13.60 1.05
CA SER A 195 4.69 13.89 2.04
C SER A 195 6.04 13.32 1.64
N THR A 196 7.07 13.95 2.21
CA THR A 196 8.45 13.44 2.24
C THR A 196 8.51 12.07 2.94
N GLU A 197 9.72 11.51 3.06
CA GLU A 197 10.13 10.24 3.72
C GLU A 197 9.71 10.05 5.19
N GLY A 198 8.54 10.54 5.57
CA GLY A 198 8.04 10.51 6.92
C GLY A 198 7.18 9.32 7.26
N PRO A 199 6.16 9.52 8.11
CA PRO A 199 5.50 8.45 8.80
C PRO A 199 4.61 7.59 7.91
N GLY A 200 4.93 7.26 6.66
CA GLY A 200 4.07 6.48 5.76
C GLY A 200 4.83 5.52 4.84
N TRP A 201 6.10 5.83 4.60
CA TRP A 201 6.94 5.09 3.67
C TRP A 201 7.34 3.72 4.18
N TYR A 202 7.54 3.60 5.49
CA TYR A 202 8.29 2.50 6.07
C TYR A 202 7.64 2.04 7.36
N TYR A 203 6.74 1.04 7.29
CA TYR A 203 6.31 0.32 8.48
C TYR A 203 6.34 -1.17 8.30
N SER A 204 7.56 -1.70 8.32
CA SER A 204 7.81 -3.09 8.64
C SER A 204 8.47 -3.20 10.01
N ASN A 205 8.57 -4.41 10.56
CA ASN A 205 9.34 -4.72 11.78
C ASN A 205 10.83 -4.32 11.72
N ARG A 206 11.32 -3.73 10.61
CA ARG A 206 12.72 -3.31 10.41
C ARG A 206 12.95 -1.81 10.54
N ALA A 207 11.91 -0.97 10.42
CA ALA A 207 12.00 0.48 10.55
C ALA A 207 10.66 1.00 11.12
N PRO A 208 10.47 0.92 12.44
CA PRO A 208 9.23 1.35 13.09
C PRO A 208 9.09 2.88 13.15
N LEU A 209 7.86 3.36 13.22
CA LEU A 209 7.56 4.73 13.64
C LEU A 209 8.07 4.91 15.07
N ILE A 210 8.87 5.95 15.31
CA ILE A 210 9.25 6.33 16.67
C ILE A 210 8.36 7.50 17.10
N PHE A 211 7.58 7.29 18.15
CA PHE A 211 6.78 8.36 18.77
C PHE A 211 6.86 8.23 20.29
N GLU A 212 7.21 9.33 20.96
CA GLU A 212 7.45 9.38 22.41
C GLU A 212 8.45 8.31 22.91
N GLY A 213 9.50 8.05 22.11
CA GLY A 213 10.54 7.08 22.44
C GLY A 213 10.09 5.62 22.32
N LYS A 214 8.92 5.35 21.74
CA LYS A 214 8.40 4.00 21.49
C LYS A 214 8.31 3.71 20.01
N GLU A 215 8.59 2.46 19.66
CA GLU A 215 8.57 1.94 18.31
C GLU A 215 7.21 1.30 17.96
N TYR A 216 6.62 1.72 16.84
CA TYR A 216 5.38 1.17 16.29
C TYR A 216 5.60 0.66 14.87
N ALA A 217 5.40 -0.64 14.66
CA ALA A 217 5.49 -1.28 13.35
C ALA A 217 4.10 -1.75 12.89
N GLY A 218 3.80 -1.56 11.61
CA GLY A 218 2.59 -2.07 10.94
C GLY A 218 1.28 -1.62 11.59
N LEU A 219 0.96 -0.32 11.50
CA LEU A 219 -0.26 0.23 12.09
C LEU A 219 -1.53 -0.31 11.41
N SER A 220 -2.51 -0.65 12.23
CA SER A 220 -3.87 -0.96 11.79
C SER A 220 -4.66 0.31 11.45
N TYR A 221 -5.73 0.19 10.66
CA TYR A 221 -6.64 1.32 10.39
C TYR A 221 -7.20 1.89 11.71
N ASN A 222 -7.54 1.03 12.67
CA ASN A 222 -8.11 1.45 13.96
C ASN A 222 -7.15 2.32 14.77
N GLU A 223 -5.85 1.99 14.75
CA GLU A 223 -4.80 2.81 15.38
C GLU A 223 -4.65 4.17 14.71
N ILE A 224 -4.65 4.19 13.38
CA ILE A 224 -4.55 5.41 12.60
C ILE A 224 -5.75 6.33 12.85
N ALA A 225 -6.96 5.77 12.81
CA ALA A 225 -8.22 6.49 12.92
C ALA A 225 -8.50 7.02 14.33
N LEU A 226 -8.10 6.29 15.38
CA LEU A 226 -8.40 6.67 16.78
C LEU A 226 -7.25 7.42 17.46
N PHE A 227 -6.18 7.74 16.72
CA PHE A 227 -5.11 8.55 17.26
C PHE A 227 -5.61 9.98 17.55
N GLY A 228 -5.42 10.42 18.80
CA GLY A 228 -5.88 11.74 19.27
C GLY A 228 -7.25 11.76 19.96
N LYS A 229 -8.00 10.64 19.99
CA LYS A 229 -9.32 10.56 20.66
C LYS A 229 -9.29 10.64 22.20
N GLU A 230 -8.13 10.32 22.79
CA GLU A 230 -7.80 10.45 24.22
C GLU A 230 -6.43 11.14 24.34
N LEU A 231 -5.82 11.22 25.54
CA LEU A 231 -4.43 11.69 25.70
C LEU A 231 -3.54 11.09 24.58
N ILE A 232 -2.78 11.97 23.91
CA ILE A 232 -2.08 11.70 22.64
C ILE A 232 -1.16 10.48 22.76
N GLY A 233 -0.99 9.76 21.64
CA GLY A 233 -0.12 8.59 21.55
C GLY A 233 -0.88 7.26 21.51
N PHE A 234 -0.13 6.17 21.36
CA PHE A 234 -0.63 4.80 21.27
C PHE A 234 -0.52 4.03 22.60
N GLU A 235 0.08 4.64 23.63
CA GLU A 235 0.44 3.97 24.88
C GLU A 235 -0.80 3.60 25.72
N GLY A 236 -0.83 2.36 26.22
CA GLY A 236 -1.93 1.84 27.04
C GLY A 236 -3.23 1.54 26.27
N LYS A 237 -3.27 1.83 24.96
CA LYS A 237 -4.45 1.68 24.12
C LYS A 237 -4.44 0.33 23.42
N ASN A 238 -5.48 -0.46 23.64
CA ASN A 238 -5.72 -1.71 22.92
C ASN A 238 -6.72 -1.44 21.80
N TYR A 239 -6.25 -0.87 20.69
CA TYR A 239 -7.06 -0.60 19.50
C TYR A 239 -7.61 -1.91 18.93
N GLY A 240 -8.81 -2.29 19.38
CA GLY A 240 -9.43 -3.57 19.07
C GLY A 240 -9.88 -4.42 20.27
N LYS A 241 -9.86 -3.87 21.50
CA LYS A 241 -10.70 -4.30 22.63
C LYS A 241 -11.34 -3.05 23.23
N ASP A 242 -12.44 -3.21 23.94
CA ASP A 242 -13.31 -2.14 24.40
C ASP A 242 -12.45 -1.02 24.99
N TYR A 243 -12.66 0.19 24.49
CA TYR A 243 -11.79 1.33 24.70
C TYR A 243 -11.54 1.62 26.19
N ASN A 244 -12.48 1.21 27.06
CA ASN A 244 -12.42 1.33 28.52
C ASN A 244 -11.92 0.08 29.27
N GLY A 245 -11.39 -0.92 28.57
CA GLY A 245 -10.79 -2.13 29.16
C GLY A 245 -11.75 -3.05 29.93
N SER A 246 -13.07 -2.84 29.84
CA SER A 246 -14.06 -3.49 30.71
C SER A 246 -14.96 -4.55 30.06
N SER A 247 -14.89 -4.78 28.75
CA SER A 247 -15.67 -5.85 28.10
C SER A 247 -14.94 -6.51 26.93
N GLU A 248 -15.30 -7.75 26.63
CA GLU A 248 -14.78 -8.55 25.52
C GLU A 248 -15.20 -8.02 24.12
N SER A 249 -15.68 -6.78 24.01
CA SER A 249 -16.20 -6.20 22.77
C SER A 249 -15.12 -5.36 22.07
N ILE A 250 -15.00 -5.49 20.74
CA ILE A 250 -14.01 -4.78 19.93
C ILE A 250 -14.60 -3.43 19.51
N TYR A 251 -13.98 -2.32 19.89
CA TYR A 251 -14.36 -1.01 19.35
C TYR A 251 -13.68 -0.77 18.01
N TYR A 252 -14.49 -0.68 16.96
CA TYR A 252 -14.04 -0.37 15.60
C TYR A 252 -14.30 1.10 15.28
N ALA A 253 -13.27 1.80 14.81
CA ALA A 253 -13.35 3.21 14.43
C ALA A 253 -14.37 3.42 13.31
N THR A 254 -15.32 4.31 13.53
CA THR A 254 -16.29 4.75 12.53
C THR A 254 -15.64 5.72 11.53
N GLN A 255 -16.35 6.05 10.43
CA GLN A 255 -15.89 7.14 9.56
C GLN A 255 -15.86 8.48 10.31
N GLN A 256 -16.85 8.73 11.18
CA GLN A 256 -16.89 9.93 12.03
C GLN A 256 -15.68 10.01 12.95
N ASP A 257 -15.24 8.88 13.53
CA ASP A 257 -14.02 8.85 14.33
C ASP A 257 -12.80 9.26 13.52
N PHE A 258 -12.67 8.79 12.27
CA PHE A 258 -11.56 9.16 11.39
C PHE A 258 -11.62 10.64 10.97
N ASP A 259 -12.81 11.18 10.77
CA ASP A 259 -12.99 12.57 10.36
C ASP A 259 -12.68 13.53 11.53
N GLU A 260 -12.98 13.12 12.77
CA GLU A 260 -12.72 13.90 13.98
C GLU A 260 -11.29 13.70 14.50
N TYR A 261 -10.77 12.48 14.46
CA TYR A 261 -9.46 12.09 14.96
C TYR A 261 -8.71 11.36 13.87
N ASN A 262 -7.40 11.52 13.83
CA ASN A 262 -6.51 10.60 13.14
C ASN A 262 -5.09 11.10 13.32
N MET A 263 -4.14 10.22 13.09
CA MET A 263 -2.73 10.52 13.24
C MET A 263 -2.21 11.56 12.23
N PHE A 264 -2.84 11.73 11.06
CA PHE A 264 -2.36 12.69 10.04
C PHE A 264 -2.52 14.14 10.48
N ARG A 265 -3.48 14.42 11.36
CA ARG A 265 -3.66 15.73 12.01
C ARG A 265 -2.44 16.17 12.80
N TYR A 266 -1.58 15.25 13.20
CA TYR A 266 -0.40 15.46 14.05
C TYR A 266 0.91 15.28 13.28
N ILE A 267 0.90 15.26 11.95
CA ILE A 267 2.14 15.23 11.17
C ILE A 267 2.64 16.66 11.00
N ASP A 268 3.92 16.89 11.27
CA ASP A 268 4.59 18.18 11.07
C ASP A 268 4.48 18.69 9.62
N PHE A 269 4.70 19.99 9.38
CA PHE A 269 4.61 20.53 8.02
C PHE A 269 5.57 19.83 7.04
N GLY A 270 6.76 19.41 7.51
CA GLY A 270 7.73 18.68 6.68
C GLY A 270 7.23 17.31 6.23
N GLY A 271 6.21 16.77 6.91
CA GLY A 271 5.63 15.48 6.59
C GLY A 271 6.47 14.30 7.08
N VAL A 272 7.39 14.52 8.03
CA VAL A 272 8.46 13.59 8.48
C VAL A 272 8.18 13.00 9.87
N GLU A 273 7.62 13.79 10.78
CA GLU A 273 7.51 13.43 12.20
C GLU A 273 6.10 13.66 12.76
N LEU A 274 5.76 12.89 13.79
CA LEU A 274 4.54 13.11 14.57
C LEU A 274 4.80 14.09 15.70
N THR A 275 3.92 15.09 15.81
CA THR A 275 3.91 16.12 16.84
C THR A 275 2.89 15.80 17.92
N LYS A 276 2.97 16.52 19.05
CA LYS A 276 1.95 16.46 20.10
C LYS A 276 0.78 17.40 19.83
N GLU A 277 1.00 18.43 19.03
CA GLU A 277 -0.03 19.43 18.69
C GLU A 277 -0.61 19.17 17.30
N ILE A 278 -1.89 19.49 17.13
CA ILE A 278 -2.57 19.40 15.83
C ILE A 278 -1.95 20.41 14.87
N GLN A 279 -1.52 19.91 13.70
CA GLN A 279 -0.96 20.67 12.60
C GLN A 279 -1.96 20.78 11.43
N ASP A 280 -2.73 19.72 11.17
CA ASP A 280 -3.70 19.63 10.05
C ASP A 280 -3.09 19.97 8.66
N CYS A 281 -1.78 19.77 8.49
CA CYS A 281 -1.06 20.00 7.24
C CYS A 281 -1.20 18.86 6.22
N TRP A 282 -1.54 17.66 6.71
CA TRP A 282 -1.54 16.41 5.97
C TRP A 282 -2.78 15.58 6.25
N ARG A 283 -3.15 14.71 5.31
CA ARG A 283 -4.26 13.76 5.47
C ARG A 283 -3.96 12.44 4.77
N LEU A 284 -4.76 11.42 5.07
CA LEU A 284 -4.76 10.17 4.31
C LEU A 284 -5.59 10.33 3.02
N PRO A 285 -5.11 9.87 1.85
CA PRO A 285 -5.89 9.88 0.62
C PRO A 285 -7.09 8.95 0.69
N SER A 286 -8.16 9.37 0.03
CA SER A 286 -9.33 8.54 -0.24
C SER A 286 -9.05 7.49 -1.31
N ILE A 287 -9.98 6.54 -1.48
CA ILE A 287 -9.92 5.56 -2.57
C ILE A 287 -9.88 6.25 -3.93
N ASP A 288 -10.74 7.24 -4.17
CA ASP A 288 -10.84 7.95 -5.45
C ASP A 288 -9.50 8.60 -5.82
N GLU A 289 -8.85 9.24 -4.85
CA GLU A 289 -7.57 9.90 -5.05
C GLU A 289 -6.47 8.91 -5.40
N TYR A 290 -6.32 7.83 -4.63
CA TYR A 290 -5.32 6.81 -4.98
C TYR A 290 -5.56 6.28 -6.39
N VAL A 291 -6.78 5.83 -6.69
CA VAL A 291 -7.14 5.23 -7.98
C VAL A 291 -6.84 6.19 -9.13
N ARG A 292 -7.17 7.47 -8.99
CA ARG A 292 -6.95 8.48 -10.04
C ARG A 292 -5.50 8.92 -10.17
N LEU A 293 -4.70 8.83 -9.11
CA LEU A 293 -3.29 9.23 -9.13
C LEU A 293 -2.35 8.11 -9.57
N LEU A 294 -2.76 6.84 -9.44
CA LEU A 294 -1.94 5.68 -9.81
C LEU A 294 -1.39 5.73 -11.23
N LYS A 295 -0.17 5.24 -11.39
CA LYS A 295 0.60 5.30 -12.62
C LYS A 295 1.06 3.91 -13.07
N TYR A 296 1.34 3.82 -14.35
CA TYR A 296 2.17 2.80 -14.95
C TYR A 296 3.32 3.51 -15.67
N ARG A 297 4.52 3.36 -15.11
CA ARG A 297 5.72 4.15 -15.39
C ARG A 297 5.41 5.64 -15.22
N GLU A 298 5.91 6.49 -16.11
CA GLU A 298 5.64 7.93 -16.08
C GLU A 298 4.20 8.32 -16.46
N LYS A 299 3.34 7.37 -16.84
CA LYS A 299 1.99 7.64 -17.36
C LYS A 299 0.93 7.30 -16.33
N ASN A 300 -0.05 8.19 -16.18
CA ASN A 300 -1.23 7.90 -15.36
C ASN A 300 -2.01 6.70 -15.91
N ALA A 301 -2.52 5.86 -15.02
CA ALA A 301 -3.24 4.63 -15.37
C ALA A 301 -4.70 4.87 -15.80
N GLY A 302 -5.21 6.10 -15.67
CA GLY A 302 -6.58 6.48 -15.99
C GLY A 302 -7.60 5.86 -15.05
N GLY A 303 -7.26 5.73 -13.77
CA GLY A 303 -8.07 5.03 -12.81
C GLY A 303 -9.41 5.72 -12.52
N PHE A 304 -10.46 4.93 -12.37
CA PHE A 304 -11.77 5.34 -11.86
C PHE A 304 -12.29 4.27 -10.87
N PHE A 305 -12.91 4.70 -9.77
CA PHE A 305 -13.49 3.81 -8.78
C PHE A 305 -15.02 3.74 -8.90
N ASP A 306 -15.53 2.53 -9.14
CA ASP A 306 -16.96 2.26 -9.09
C ASP A 306 -17.38 1.91 -7.66
N THR A 307 -18.13 2.82 -7.04
CA THR A 307 -18.63 2.68 -5.67
C THR A 307 -19.72 1.61 -5.53
N GLN A 308 -20.48 1.31 -6.58
CA GLN A 308 -21.52 0.29 -6.56
C GLN A 308 -20.92 -1.11 -6.59
N GLU A 309 -19.91 -1.31 -7.44
CA GLU A 309 -19.22 -2.60 -7.53
C GLU A 309 -18.10 -2.76 -6.49
N GLY A 310 -17.64 -1.66 -5.89
CA GLY A 310 -16.49 -1.64 -4.99
C GLY A 310 -15.19 -2.00 -5.70
N LYS A 311 -15.06 -1.61 -6.98
CA LYS A 311 -13.93 -1.99 -7.84
C LYS A 311 -13.33 -0.78 -8.54
N ALA A 312 -12.00 -0.82 -8.70
CA ALA A 312 -11.27 0.16 -9.48
C ALA A 312 -11.00 -0.36 -10.90
N TYR A 313 -11.14 0.52 -11.87
CA TYR A 313 -10.93 0.29 -13.29
C TYR A 313 -9.81 1.17 -13.80
N TYR A 314 -8.98 0.64 -14.70
CA TYR A 314 -7.83 1.34 -15.27
C TYR A 314 -7.71 1.06 -16.77
N TYR A 315 -7.22 2.02 -17.55
CA TYR A 315 -6.88 1.77 -18.95
C TYR A 315 -5.66 0.84 -19.09
N VAL A 316 -4.71 1.00 -18.16
CA VAL A 316 -3.52 0.14 -18.01
C VAL A 316 -3.40 -0.19 -16.54
N THR A 317 -3.20 -1.47 -16.20
CA THR A 317 -3.01 -1.87 -14.80
C THR A 317 -1.80 -1.13 -14.22
N PRO A 318 -1.98 -0.33 -13.14
CA PRO A 318 -0.88 0.37 -12.52
C PRO A 318 0.13 -0.60 -11.90
N ASP A 319 1.30 -0.06 -11.63
CA ASP A 319 2.38 -0.79 -10.97
C ASP A 319 2.82 -0.04 -9.70
N LYS A 320 3.71 -0.67 -8.95
CA LYS A 320 4.41 -0.13 -7.80
C LYS A 320 5.42 0.96 -8.19
N ASP A 321 5.01 1.88 -9.05
CA ASP A 321 5.85 2.97 -9.53
C ASP A 321 5.79 4.17 -8.59
N ALA A 322 6.91 4.88 -8.59
CA ALA A 322 7.02 6.18 -7.97
C ALA A 322 6.01 7.19 -8.57
N PRO A 323 5.66 8.23 -7.81
CA PRO A 323 6.06 8.48 -6.43
C PRO A 323 5.08 7.90 -5.41
N ILE A 324 3.90 7.42 -5.82
CA ILE A 324 2.85 6.93 -4.90
C ILE A 324 3.36 5.75 -4.10
N TRP A 325 4.04 4.83 -4.78
CA TRP A 325 4.70 3.71 -4.15
C TRP A 325 6.18 3.97 -3.99
N ALA A 326 6.74 3.29 -3.00
CA ALA A 326 8.17 3.16 -2.75
C ALA A 326 8.68 1.86 -3.37
N PRO A 327 9.14 1.83 -4.64
CA PRO A 327 9.46 0.59 -5.35
C PRO A 327 10.57 -0.23 -4.66
N GLU A 328 11.46 0.45 -3.96
CA GLU A 328 12.53 -0.10 -3.11
C GLU A 328 12.07 -0.70 -1.77
N GLU A 329 10.78 -0.59 -1.42
CA GLU A 329 10.29 -1.05 -0.12
C GLU A 329 9.45 -2.31 -0.10
N MET A 330 9.28 -2.89 1.09
CA MET A 330 8.33 -3.99 1.37
C MET A 330 6.87 -3.52 1.48
N VAL A 331 6.48 -2.33 1.02
CA VAL A 331 5.07 -1.92 1.12
C VAL A 331 4.28 -2.41 -0.09
N ILE A 332 3.26 -3.22 0.15
CA ILE A 332 2.42 -3.84 -0.90
C ILE A 332 1.01 -3.20 -0.92
N TYR A 333 0.58 -2.70 0.25
CA TYR A 333 -0.76 -2.19 0.47
C TYR A 333 -0.70 -0.84 1.18
N TYR A 334 -1.56 0.08 0.77
CA TYR A 334 -1.76 1.36 1.46
C TYR A 334 -3.19 1.46 1.98
N TRP A 335 -3.33 1.80 3.26
CA TRP A 335 -4.61 2.22 3.80
C TRP A 335 -5.14 3.46 3.07
N THR A 336 -6.45 3.56 3.00
CA THR A 336 -7.18 4.75 2.53
C THR A 336 -7.93 5.38 3.71
N SER A 337 -8.36 6.63 3.59
CA SER A 337 -9.19 7.30 4.61
C SER A 337 -10.63 6.80 4.71
N THR A 338 -11.01 5.83 3.87
CA THR A 338 -12.41 5.42 3.71
C THR A 338 -12.69 4.13 4.48
N SER A 339 -13.61 4.22 5.44
CA SER A 339 -14.22 3.06 6.11
C SER A 339 -15.15 2.31 5.15
N ALA A 340 -15.12 0.98 5.19
CA ALA A 340 -15.98 0.16 4.33
C ALA A 340 -17.32 -0.18 5.00
N ASP A 341 -17.26 -0.56 6.26
CA ASP A 341 -18.40 -0.83 7.14
C ASP A 341 -17.98 -0.68 8.60
N ASP A 342 -18.71 -1.29 9.53
CA ASP A 342 -18.41 -1.23 10.97
C ASP A 342 -17.04 -1.86 11.28
N THR A 343 -16.67 -2.96 10.64
CA THR A 343 -15.50 -3.77 11.01
C THR A 343 -14.34 -3.70 10.02
N GLU A 344 -14.61 -3.28 8.78
CA GLU A 344 -13.65 -3.26 7.68
C GLU A 344 -13.40 -1.84 7.14
N ALA A 345 -12.18 -1.61 6.65
CA ALA A 345 -11.77 -0.40 5.94
C ALA A 345 -11.10 -0.78 4.62
N TYR A 346 -10.96 0.22 3.73
CA TYR A 346 -10.37 -0.01 2.42
C TYR A 346 -8.87 0.20 2.40
N ASP A 347 -8.18 -0.73 1.73
CA ASP A 347 -6.81 -0.53 1.26
C ASP A 347 -6.75 -0.61 -0.27
N ILE A 348 -5.63 -0.13 -0.80
CA ILE A 348 -5.29 -0.27 -2.21
C ILE A 348 -3.97 -1.03 -2.36
N THR A 349 -3.92 -1.91 -3.36
CA THR A 349 -2.69 -2.63 -3.75
C THR A 349 -1.89 -1.85 -4.78
N TYR A 350 -0.61 -2.18 -4.96
CA TYR A 350 0.21 -1.60 -6.02
C TYR A 350 -0.32 -1.83 -7.45
N SER A 351 -1.17 -2.83 -7.64
CA SER A 351 -1.86 -3.09 -8.92
C SER A 351 -3.16 -2.29 -9.08
N GLY A 352 -3.49 -1.45 -8.10
CA GLY A 352 -4.70 -0.63 -8.09
C GLY A 352 -5.96 -1.36 -7.63
N GLN A 353 -5.88 -2.64 -7.27
CA GLN A 353 -7.00 -3.35 -6.67
C GLN A 353 -7.36 -2.75 -5.30
N VAL A 354 -8.64 -2.48 -5.09
CA VAL A 354 -9.22 -2.03 -3.81
C VAL A 354 -9.75 -3.24 -3.05
N ARG A 355 -9.48 -3.31 -1.74
CA ARG A 355 -9.90 -4.45 -0.91
C ARG A 355 -10.49 -3.99 0.41
N LYS A 356 -11.43 -4.77 0.94
CA LYS A 356 -11.95 -4.62 2.29
C LYS A 356 -11.12 -5.46 3.24
N ILE A 357 -10.64 -4.84 4.30
CA ILE A 357 -9.80 -5.50 5.29
C ILE A 357 -10.26 -5.08 6.68
N SER A 358 -10.29 -6.03 7.60
CA SER A 358 -10.62 -5.75 9.00
C SER A 358 -9.75 -4.63 9.57
N LYS A 359 -10.37 -3.65 10.23
CA LYS A 359 -9.72 -2.42 10.73
C LYS A 359 -8.64 -2.67 11.78
N ILE A 360 -8.66 -3.83 12.43
CA ILE A 360 -7.66 -4.24 13.45
C ILE A 360 -6.48 -5.02 12.85
N THR A 361 -6.48 -5.25 11.53
CA THR A 361 -5.43 -6.00 10.85
C THR A 361 -4.12 -5.22 10.89
N LYS A 362 -3.08 -5.82 11.48
CA LYS A 362 -1.69 -5.35 11.41
C LYS A 362 -0.90 -6.24 10.47
N GLN A 363 -0.25 -5.64 9.47
CA GLN A 363 0.59 -6.35 8.50
C GLN A 363 1.84 -5.53 8.20
N ASP A 364 3.01 -6.14 8.33
CA ASP A 364 4.33 -5.49 8.21
C ASP A 364 4.65 -4.95 6.80
N TYR A 365 3.83 -5.27 5.81
CA TYR A 365 3.94 -4.83 4.42
C TYR A 365 2.79 -3.91 4.00
N ARG A 366 2.04 -3.41 5.00
CA ARG A 366 0.94 -2.47 4.82
C ARG A 366 1.33 -1.15 5.46
N GLY A 367 1.28 -0.09 4.68
CA GLY A 367 1.57 1.26 5.15
C GLY A 367 0.43 2.20 4.84
N TYR A 368 0.78 3.47 4.68
CA TYR A 368 -0.11 4.54 4.26
C TYR A 368 0.74 5.69 3.73
N ARG A 369 0.20 6.62 2.94
CA ARG A 369 0.97 7.78 2.50
C ARG A 369 0.18 9.03 2.77
N ALA A 370 0.81 10.00 3.43
CA ALA A 370 0.17 11.28 3.69
C ALA A 370 0.17 12.13 2.42
N VAL A 371 -0.90 12.87 2.22
CA VAL A 371 -1.06 13.78 1.08
C VAL A 371 -1.65 15.09 1.55
N ARG A 372 -1.30 16.15 0.84
CA ARG A 372 -2.01 17.41 0.83
C ARG A 372 -2.38 17.71 -0.61
N THR A 373 -3.64 18.03 -0.85
CA THR A 373 -4.03 18.61 -2.14
C THR A 373 -3.67 20.08 -2.12
N SER A 374 -3.18 20.61 -3.25
CA SER A 374 -3.05 22.05 -3.47
C SER A 374 -4.40 22.79 -3.33
N LYS A 375 -5.52 22.04 -3.37
CA LYS A 375 -6.79 22.45 -2.80
C LYS A 375 -6.81 22.22 -1.29
N ILE A 376 -6.34 23.21 -0.55
CA ILE A 376 -6.98 23.58 0.72
C ILE A 376 -8.40 24.02 0.35
N SER A 377 -9.40 23.44 1.00
CA SER A 377 -10.81 23.87 1.09
C SER A 377 -11.32 24.83 0.01
N GLN A 378 -12.27 24.38 -0.81
CA GLN A 378 -13.03 25.26 -1.71
C GLN A 378 -14.00 26.21 -0.99
N ASP A 379 -13.84 26.43 0.31
CA ASP A 379 -14.49 27.53 1.01
C ASP A 379 -13.41 28.53 1.46
N LEU A 380 -12.95 29.34 0.50
CA LEU A 380 -12.28 30.59 0.83
C LEU A 380 -13.22 31.39 1.73
N VAL A 381 -12.76 31.69 2.93
CA VAL A 381 -13.52 32.50 3.86
C VAL A 381 -13.35 33.95 3.43
N LYS A 382 -14.45 34.60 3.06
CA LYS A 382 -14.42 36.02 2.74
C LYS A 382 -14.01 36.80 3.99
N MET A 383 -12.94 37.57 3.87
CA MET A 383 -12.41 38.41 4.93
C MET A 383 -12.44 39.88 4.49
N GLU A 384 -12.67 40.77 5.45
CA GLU A 384 -12.64 42.22 5.26
C GLU A 384 -11.61 42.84 6.19
N LEU A 385 -10.92 43.89 5.72
CA LEU A 385 -10.01 44.64 6.57
C LEU A 385 -10.81 45.41 7.63
N GLU A 386 -10.69 45.02 8.90
CA GLU A 386 -11.40 45.69 9.98
C GLU A 386 -10.60 46.89 10.51
N ARG A 387 -9.30 46.72 10.73
CA ARG A 387 -8.42 47.81 11.18
C ARG A 387 -6.95 47.49 10.99
N ILE A 388 -6.13 48.53 11.05
CA ILE A 388 -4.67 48.47 11.17
C ILE A 388 -4.31 48.92 12.58
N VAL A 389 -3.50 48.13 13.30
CA VAL A 389 -3.03 48.44 14.65
C VAL A 389 -1.51 48.38 14.69
N ILE A 390 -0.90 48.99 15.71
CA ILE A 390 0.51 48.77 16.04
C ILE A 390 0.56 47.72 17.14
N ASP A 391 1.36 46.68 16.94
CA ASP A 391 1.61 45.71 17.99
C ASP A 391 2.51 46.32 19.07
N ASN A 392 2.07 46.24 20.34
CA ASN A 392 2.76 46.89 21.46
C ASN A 392 4.10 46.23 21.80
N ILE A 393 4.38 45.02 21.30
CA ILE A 393 5.62 44.29 21.58
C ILE A 393 6.63 44.52 20.45
N SER A 394 6.24 44.26 19.20
CA SER A 394 7.15 44.38 18.05
C SER A 394 7.23 45.80 17.48
N GLU A 395 6.34 46.71 17.89
CA GLU A 395 6.14 48.04 17.29
C GLU A 395 5.84 48.00 15.77
N MET A 396 5.51 46.81 15.24
CA MET A 396 5.22 46.61 13.83
C MET A 396 3.72 46.78 13.56
N PRO A 397 3.34 47.33 12.40
CA PRO A 397 1.94 47.37 11.97
C PRO A 397 1.37 45.96 11.75
N VAL A 398 0.14 45.77 12.21
CA VAL A 398 -0.65 44.55 12.02
C VAL A 398 -1.98 44.92 11.37
N ILE A 399 -2.27 44.29 10.24
CA ILE A 399 -3.62 44.32 9.67
C ILE A 399 -4.46 43.23 10.30
N LEU A 400 -5.68 43.57 10.72
CA LEU A 400 -6.64 42.63 11.26
C LEU A 400 -7.73 42.42 10.22
N LEU A 401 -7.72 41.24 9.61
CA LEU A 401 -8.75 40.79 8.69
C LEU A 401 -9.85 40.07 9.50
N LYS A 402 -11.10 40.42 9.28
CA LYS A 402 -12.27 39.82 9.94
C LYS A 402 -13.09 39.02 8.95
N GLU A 403 -13.54 37.85 9.37
CA GLU A 403 -14.48 37.05 8.60
C GLU A 403 -15.81 37.78 8.38
N THR A 404 -16.26 37.87 7.12
CA THR A 404 -17.56 38.44 6.76
C THR A 404 -18.67 37.59 7.38
N GLY A 405 -19.47 38.19 8.28
CA GLY A 405 -20.56 37.50 8.97
C GLY A 405 -20.14 36.53 10.09
N GLY A 406 -18.84 36.40 10.34
CA GLY A 406 -18.28 35.54 11.36
C GLY A 406 -17.69 36.29 12.57
N ARG A 407 -16.98 35.54 13.41
CA ARG A 407 -16.29 36.07 14.61
C ARG A 407 -14.77 35.89 14.57
N ARG A 408 -14.23 35.28 13.50
CA ARG A 408 -12.80 35.00 13.37
C ARG A 408 -12.02 36.21 12.88
N TYR A 409 -10.78 36.29 13.32
CA TYR A 409 -9.81 37.32 12.99
C TYR A 409 -8.52 36.67 12.49
N LEU A 410 -7.91 37.24 11.45
CA LEU A 410 -6.60 36.86 10.94
C LEU A 410 -5.65 38.07 11.04
N PRO A 411 -4.71 38.08 11.99
CA PRO A 411 -3.68 39.10 12.09
C PRO A 411 -2.53 38.83 11.10
N ILE A 412 -2.12 39.87 10.37
CA ILE A 412 -0.97 39.81 9.46
C ILE A 412 -0.06 41.00 9.75
N TRP A 413 1.18 40.71 10.16
CA TRP A 413 2.21 41.73 10.34
C TRP A 413 2.72 42.17 8.98
N ILE A 414 2.81 43.48 8.79
CA ILE A 414 3.29 44.10 7.56
C ILE A 414 4.32 45.17 7.88
N GLY A 415 5.11 45.58 6.89
CA GLY A 415 6.04 46.68 7.06
C GLY A 415 5.33 48.04 7.14
N ILE A 416 6.07 49.04 7.61
CA ILE A 416 5.60 50.42 7.80
C ILE A 416 5.17 51.03 6.45
N SER A 417 5.93 50.76 5.38
CA SER A 417 5.64 51.27 4.03
C SER A 417 4.32 50.72 3.47
N GLU A 418 4.05 49.44 3.71
CA GLU A 418 2.82 48.76 3.32
C GLU A 418 1.64 49.32 4.11
N ALA A 419 1.80 49.45 5.43
CA ALA A 419 0.76 50.01 6.30
C ALA A 419 0.38 51.44 5.91
N TYR A 420 1.37 52.28 5.60
CA TYR A 420 1.13 53.64 5.12
C TYR A 420 0.37 53.66 3.78
N SER A 421 0.73 52.77 2.85
CA SER A 421 0.06 52.66 1.55
C SER A 421 -1.42 52.27 1.71
N ILE A 422 -1.72 51.30 2.58
CA ILE A 422 -3.10 50.88 2.89
C ILE A 422 -3.86 52.02 3.59
N ALA A 423 -3.24 52.69 4.57
CA ALA A 423 -3.87 53.80 5.28
C ALA A 423 -4.25 54.96 4.35
N MET A 424 -3.40 55.27 3.35
CA MET A 424 -3.71 56.28 2.33
C MET A 424 -4.87 55.87 1.43
N ALA A 425 -4.91 54.60 1.01
CA ALA A 425 -6.03 54.07 0.23
C ALA A 425 -7.35 54.10 1.02
N LEU A 426 -7.35 53.70 2.29
CA LEU A 426 -8.53 53.75 3.17
C LEU A 426 -9.01 55.17 3.47
N SER A 427 -8.10 56.15 3.48
CA SER A 427 -8.44 57.56 3.69
C SER A 427 -8.92 58.26 2.41
N GLU A 428 -8.97 57.54 1.28
CA GLU A 428 -9.34 58.06 -0.04
C GLU A 428 -8.54 59.32 -0.46
N VAL A 429 -7.30 59.45 0.03
CA VAL A 429 -6.45 60.61 -0.26
C VAL A 429 -5.87 60.49 -1.65
N LYS A 430 -6.31 61.34 -2.57
CA LYS A 430 -5.73 61.44 -3.91
C LYS A 430 -4.43 62.23 -3.89
N THR A 431 -3.34 61.57 -4.26
CA THR A 431 -2.02 62.18 -4.42
C THR A 431 -1.88 62.84 -5.81
N ILE A 432 -1.01 63.85 -5.91
CA ILE A 432 -0.74 64.55 -7.20
C ILE A 432 0.03 63.64 -8.17
N ARG A 433 0.78 62.67 -7.64
CA ARG A 433 1.53 61.68 -8.42
C ARG A 433 1.03 60.27 -8.06
N PRO A 434 0.78 59.40 -9.04
CA PRO A 434 0.34 58.03 -8.78
C PRO A 434 1.39 57.29 -7.95
N MET A 435 0.96 56.64 -6.87
CA MET A 435 1.80 55.75 -6.10
C MET A 435 1.91 54.38 -6.79
N THR A 436 2.74 53.48 -6.25
CA THR A 436 3.01 52.16 -6.84
C THR A 436 1.72 51.37 -7.14
N HIS A 437 0.79 51.33 -6.19
CA HIS A 437 -0.49 50.62 -6.36
C HIS A 437 -1.42 51.32 -7.37
N ASP A 438 -1.42 52.65 -7.41
CA ASP A 438 -2.19 53.41 -8.41
C ASP A 438 -1.68 53.16 -9.83
N LEU A 439 -0.34 53.13 -10.00
CA LEU A 439 0.29 52.82 -11.27
C LEU A 439 -0.01 51.38 -11.70
N MET A 440 0.01 50.43 -10.76
CA MET A 440 -0.32 49.02 -11.02
C MET A 440 -1.78 48.88 -11.48
N LEU A 441 -2.72 49.49 -10.76
CA LEU A 441 -4.14 49.51 -11.13
C LEU A 441 -4.35 50.18 -12.49
N GLY A 442 -3.72 51.33 -12.75
CA GLY A 442 -3.81 52.02 -14.04
C GLY A 442 -3.27 51.17 -15.19
N THR A 443 -2.18 50.42 -14.96
CA THR A 443 -1.62 49.50 -15.95
C THR A 443 -2.58 48.35 -16.25
N LEU A 444 -3.16 47.71 -15.23
CA LEU A 444 -4.14 46.64 -15.41
C LEU A 444 -5.41 47.13 -16.13
N GLN A 445 -5.88 48.35 -15.80
CA GLN A 445 -7.03 48.97 -16.46
C GLN A 445 -6.77 49.22 -17.94
N GLU A 446 -5.61 49.76 -18.31
CA GLU A 446 -5.24 50.01 -19.73
C GLU A 446 -5.15 48.70 -20.52
N LEU A 447 -4.69 47.62 -19.87
CA LEU A 447 -4.65 46.27 -20.43
C LEU A 447 -6.01 45.54 -20.40
N LYS A 448 -7.06 46.16 -19.86
CA LYS A 448 -8.40 45.57 -19.69
C LYS A 448 -8.36 44.27 -18.88
N ILE A 449 -7.55 44.25 -17.83
CA ILE A 449 -7.43 43.15 -16.87
C ILE A 449 -8.12 43.56 -15.57
N ASN A 450 -9.03 42.72 -15.07
CA ASN A 450 -9.72 42.93 -13.82
C ASN A 450 -9.11 42.06 -12.72
N ILE A 451 -8.96 42.61 -11.50
CA ILE A 451 -8.64 41.82 -10.31
C ILE A 451 -9.95 41.18 -9.83
N GLU A 452 -10.03 39.87 -9.89
CA GLU A 452 -11.22 39.10 -9.49
C GLU A 452 -11.24 38.86 -7.98
N SER A 453 -10.10 38.44 -7.42
CA SER A 453 -9.95 38.16 -5.99
C SER A 453 -8.48 38.15 -5.58
N ILE A 454 -8.23 38.32 -4.27
CA ILE A 454 -6.93 38.10 -3.64
C ILE A 454 -7.13 37.02 -2.59
N GLU A 455 -6.31 35.97 -2.64
CA GLU A 455 -6.44 34.78 -1.80
C GLU A 455 -5.21 34.62 -0.94
N ILE A 456 -5.35 34.72 0.38
CA ILE A 456 -4.28 34.38 1.32
C ILE A 456 -4.41 32.88 1.59
N ASN A 457 -3.51 32.10 1.00
CA ASN A 457 -3.69 30.65 0.88
C ASN A 457 -2.65 29.81 1.63
N GLN A 458 -1.53 30.41 2.03
CA GLN A 458 -0.44 29.69 2.67
C GLN A 458 0.31 30.57 3.66
N ILE A 459 0.88 29.95 4.69
CA ILE A 459 1.88 30.54 5.56
C ILE A 459 3.10 29.61 5.59
N ILE A 460 4.30 30.16 5.37
CA ILE A 460 5.58 29.43 5.45
C ILE A 460 6.54 30.28 6.27
N LEU A 461 7.09 29.73 7.35
CA LEU A 461 8.09 30.41 8.20
C LEU A 461 7.66 31.85 8.53
N ASP A 462 6.46 31.99 9.11
CA ASP A 462 5.81 33.25 9.49
C ASP A 462 5.50 34.23 8.34
N THR A 463 5.64 33.81 7.09
CA THR A 463 5.32 34.61 5.91
C THR A 463 4.03 34.15 5.27
N TYR A 464 3.03 35.03 5.18
CA TYR A 464 1.81 34.79 4.41
C TYR A 464 2.08 34.93 2.92
N PHE A 465 1.62 33.95 2.14
CA PHE A 465 1.59 33.99 0.69
C PHE A 465 0.16 34.27 0.23
N ALA A 466 0.06 35.09 -0.82
CA ALA A 466 -1.20 35.41 -1.44
C ALA A 466 -1.11 35.21 -2.95
N LEU A 467 -2.23 34.79 -3.54
CA LEU A 467 -2.43 34.75 -4.99
C LEU A 467 -3.34 35.90 -5.40
N ILE A 468 -3.05 36.49 -6.56
CA ILE A 468 -3.93 37.49 -7.18
C ILE A 468 -4.58 36.82 -8.39
N ASN A 469 -5.91 36.66 -8.34
CA ASN A 469 -6.69 36.17 -9.45
C ASN A 469 -7.05 37.33 -10.38
N LEU A 470 -6.61 37.24 -11.62
CA LEU A 470 -6.86 38.21 -12.67
C LEU A 470 -7.77 37.62 -13.75
N ARG A 471 -8.69 38.44 -14.25
CA ARG A 471 -9.51 38.14 -15.41
C ARG A 471 -9.08 38.99 -16.58
N LEU A 472 -8.58 38.34 -17.63
CA LEU A 472 -8.20 38.98 -18.88
C LEU A 472 -9.42 39.40 -19.70
N SER A 473 -9.20 40.26 -20.70
CA SER A 473 -10.25 40.78 -21.57
C SER A 473 -11.01 39.72 -22.38
N ASP A 474 -10.42 38.55 -22.62
CA ASP A 474 -11.04 37.41 -23.31
C ASP A 474 -11.81 36.47 -22.35
N GLY A 475 -11.86 36.81 -21.06
CA GLY A 475 -12.52 36.01 -20.02
C GLY A 475 -11.62 34.98 -19.35
N THR A 476 -10.39 34.78 -19.83
CA THR A 476 -9.40 33.86 -19.23
C THR A 476 -9.04 34.29 -17.82
N LEU A 477 -8.98 33.32 -16.90
CA LEU A 477 -8.50 33.51 -15.54
C LEU A 477 -7.01 33.18 -15.46
N VAL A 478 -6.23 34.08 -14.87
CA VAL A 478 -4.79 33.93 -14.66
C VAL A 478 -4.48 34.23 -13.19
N GLN A 479 -3.60 33.43 -12.59
CA GLN A 479 -3.11 33.61 -11.23
C GLN A 479 -1.66 34.09 -11.27
N ILE A 480 -1.34 35.07 -10.44
CA ILE A 480 0.03 35.55 -10.20
C ILE A 480 0.39 35.32 -8.74
#